data_AF-A0A2E7V3R1-F1
#
_entry.id   AF-A0A2E7V3R1-F1
#
_cell.length_a   1.000
_cell.length_b   1.000
_cell.length_c   1.000
_cell.angle_alpha   90.00
_cell.angle_beta   90.00
_cell.angle_gamma   90.00
#
_symmetry.space_group_name_H-M   'P 1'
#
loop_
_entity.id
_entity.type
_entity.pdbx_description
1 polymer ?
#
loop_
_entity_poly.entity_id
_entity_poly.type
_entity_poly.pdbx_seq_one_letter_code
_entity_poly.pdbx_strand_id
1 'polypeptide(L)'
;MAKDQCSEYDTTAANNTVVGDVDISEGTAPSNINNSIRELMSHLKNPQFGKVSVTTDTSAGDDAAMGYTAAEGLILTGQGSTNDVTIKNDADVEVCGVPTGTDDLKWPDNAMAVFGTGSDLKIYHDGSNSRITEGGTGSLIMATTEFQFQNTAGDEVIMSGVADGACKLFFNNVNQLETTATGIVCAGDVTAYSSAAAKCDIETLTGALDQVEKLRGVSFKWKDRNEDKKTLGFIMEEVAEAVPELARDTGVMYQNTVSLLVEAIKELRAEIRELKDSK
;
A
#
# COMPACT_ATOMS: atom_id res chain seq x y z
N MET A 1 61.74 12.48 -0.99
CA MET A 1 60.91 11.62 -1.87
C MET A 1 60.17 12.56 -2.79
N ALA A 2 60.04 12.23 -4.07
CA ALA A 2 59.30 13.06 -5.02
C ALA A 2 57.86 13.27 -4.51
N LYS A 3 57.27 14.43 -4.84
CA LYS A 3 55.86 14.73 -4.55
C LYS A 3 55.13 14.97 -5.86
N ASP A 4 54.59 13.92 -6.43
CA ASP A 4 54.05 13.89 -7.79
C ASP A 4 52.55 14.20 -7.83
N GLN A 5 51.90 14.41 -6.67
CA GLN A 5 50.47 14.69 -6.58
C GLN A 5 50.12 15.70 -5.48
N CYS A 6 49.04 16.47 -5.68
CA CYS A 6 48.55 17.46 -4.73
C CYS A 6 48.26 16.90 -3.32
N SER A 7 47.90 15.62 -3.20
CA SER A 7 47.59 14.95 -1.92
C SER A 7 48.83 14.60 -1.08
N GLU A 8 50.03 14.62 -1.65
CA GLU A 8 51.28 14.26 -0.98
C GLU A 8 51.95 15.46 -0.28
N TYR A 9 51.44 16.66 -0.54
CA TYR A 9 51.87 17.86 0.14
C TYR A 9 51.34 17.88 1.57
N ASP A 10 52.23 18.21 2.50
CA ASP A 10 51.92 18.35 3.90
C ASP A 10 51.15 19.66 4.13
N THR A 11 50.24 19.65 5.10
CA THR A 11 49.58 20.86 5.58
C THR A 11 50.55 21.90 6.18
N THR A 12 51.73 21.46 6.62
CA THR A 12 52.84 22.27 7.12
C THR A 12 53.74 22.69 5.96
N ALA A 13 53.72 23.98 5.61
CA ALA A 13 54.46 24.50 4.45
C ALA A 13 55.96 24.16 4.46
N ALA A 14 56.61 24.18 5.63
CA ALA A 14 58.04 23.86 5.76
C ALA A 14 58.40 22.41 5.39
N ASN A 15 57.42 21.49 5.43
CA ASN A 15 57.61 20.09 5.07
C ASN A 15 57.46 19.85 3.55
N ASN A 16 57.08 20.88 2.79
CA ASN A 16 56.93 20.82 1.33
C ASN A 16 58.18 21.35 0.64
N THR A 17 59.27 20.59 0.76
CA THR A 17 60.58 20.96 0.20
C THR A 17 60.81 20.44 -1.20
N VAL A 18 59.84 19.74 -1.80
CA VAL A 18 59.97 19.15 -3.14
C VAL A 18 58.62 19.25 -3.88
N VAL A 19 58.65 19.52 -5.19
CA VAL A 19 57.51 19.39 -6.12
C VAL A 19 57.94 18.50 -7.29
N GLY A 20 57.32 17.35 -7.48
CA GLY A 20 57.87 16.30 -8.33
C GLY A 20 59.25 15.88 -7.81
N ASP A 21 60.26 15.87 -8.68
CA ASP A 21 61.68 15.70 -8.32
C ASP A 21 62.40 17.04 -8.03
N VAL A 22 61.71 18.17 -8.11
CA VAL A 22 62.32 19.50 -8.02
C VAL A 22 62.44 19.92 -6.56
N ASP A 23 63.68 20.02 -6.07
CA ASP A 23 63.99 20.57 -4.74
C ASP A 23 63.68 22.07 -4.69
N ILE A 24 62.78 22.44 -3.79
CA ILE A 24 62.36 23.81 -3.50
C ILE A 24 62.68 24.25 -2.07
N SER A 25 63.61 23.57 -1.41
CA SER A 25 64.14 23.98 -0.11
C SER A 25 64.80 25.37 -0.15
N GLU A 26 64.97 25.98 1.03
CA GLU A 26 65.55 27.31 1.16
C GLU A 26 66.93 27.39 0.49
N GLY A 27 67.12 28.38 -0.39
CA GLY A 27 68.36 28.54 -1.16
C GLY A 27 68.41 27.78 -2.49
N THR A 28 67.31 27.17 -2.93
CA THR A 28 67.21 26.53 -4.25
C THR A 28 67.50 27.50 -5.41
N ALA A 29 67.95 26.97 -6.55
CA ALA A 29 68.23 27.77 -7.74
C ALA A 29 66.94 28.41 -8.30
N PRO A 30 67.00 29.64 -8.87
CA PRO A 30 65.84 30.26 -9.51
C PRO A 30 65.19 29.42 -10.62
N SER A 31 65.96 28.55 -11.28
CA SER A 31 65.45 27.58 -12.26
C SER A 31 64.49 26.56 -11.64
N ASN A 32 64.74 26.13 -10.41
CA ASN A 32 63.90 25.16 -9.71
C ASN A 32 62.54 25.75 -9.36
N ILE A 33 62.44 27.07 -9.15
CA ILE A 33 61.16 27.76 -9.00
C ILE A 33 60.33 27.64 -10.29
N ASN A 34 60.93 27.88 -11.45
CA ASN A 34 60.22 27.73 -12.72
C ASN A 34 59.86 26.27 -13.02
N ASN A 35 60.74 25.34 -12.66
CA ASN A 35 60.49 23.91 -12.87
C ASN A 35 59.37 23.40 -11.95
N SER A 36 59.38 23.77 -10.67
CA SER A 36 58.32 23.39 -9.72
C SER A 36 56.97 23.98 -10.08
N ILE A 37 56.91 25.19 -10.64
CA ILE A 37 55.64 25.73 -11.16
C ILE A 37 55.10 24.87 -12.30
N ARG A 38 55.97 24.38 -13.21
CA ARG A 38 55.53 23.49 -14.30
C ARG A 38 55.04 22.14 -13.76
N GLU A 39 55.74 21.57 -12.79
CA GLU A 39 55.30 20.35 -12.11
C GLU A 39 53.97 20.57 -11.38
N LEU A 40 53.80 21.68 -10.67
CA LEU A 40 52.55 22.00 -9.99
C LEU A 40 51.38 22.20 -10.96
N MET A 41 51.60 22.85 -12.10
CA MET A 41 50.58 22.97 -13.16
C MET A 41 50.21 21.60 -13.73
N SER A 42 51.16 20.66 -13.77
CA SER A 42 50.91 19.26 -14.10
C SER A 42 50.02 18.59 -13.04
N HIS A 43 50.32 18.77 -11.75
CA HIS A 43 49.52 18.23 -10.65
C HIS A 43 48.09 18.80 -10.63
N LEU A 44 47.94 20.10 -10.89
CA LEU A 44 46.64 20.81 -10.92
C LEU A 44 45.75 20.42 -12.10
N LYS A 45 46.32 19.89 -13.19
CA LYS A 45 45.55 19.43 -14.36
C LYS A 45 44.72 18.18 -14.04
N ASN A 46 45.16 17.35 -13.11
CA ASN A 46 44.45 16.15 -12.69
C ASN A 46 44.48 16.03 -11.16
N PRO A 47 43.77 16.90 -10.44
CA PRO A 47 43.89 16.95 -9.00
C PRO A 47 43.23 15.71 -8.40
N GLN A 48 44.04 14.78 -7.88
CA GLN A 48 43.58 13.62 -7.12
C GLN A 48 43.13 14.08 -5.72
N PHE A 49 42.04 14.84 -5.64
CA PHE A 49 41.34 15.07 -4.38
C PHE A 49 40.61 13.77 -4.04
N GLY A 50 40.89 13.18 -2.87
CA GLY A 50 40.22 11.96 -2.43
C GLY A 50 38.69 12.11 -2.51
N LYS A 51 38.07 11.35 -3.44
CA LYS A 51 36.63 11.18 -3.67
C LYS A 51 35.84 12.36 -4.26
N VAL A 52 36.16 12.82 -5.48
CA VAL A 52 35.23 12.87 -6.64
C VAL A 52 36.04 13.36 -7.85
N SER A 53 36.19 12.53 -8.87
CA SER A 53 36.71 12.97 -10.17
C SER A 53 35.55 13.58 -10.97
N VAL A 54 35.45 14.91 -10.97
CA VAL A 54 34.48 15.65 -11.79
C VAL A 54 35.06 15.76 -13.20
N THR A 55 34.70 14.83 -14.08
CA THR A 55 34.86 15.04 -15.53
C THR A 55 33.65 15.84 -16.02
N THR A 56 33.87 16.78 -16.93
CA THR A 56 32.79 17.64 -17.48
C THR A 56 32.03 16.97 -18.61
N ASP A 57 32.26 15.68 -18.87
CA ASP A 57 31.58 14.95 -19.94
C ASP A 57 30.49 14.07 -19.34
N THR A 58 29.25 14.33 -19.74
CA THR A 58 28.05 13.58 -19.37
C THR A 58 27.40 12.98 -20.62
N SER A 59 28.17 12.84 -21.72
CA SER A 59 27.64 12.32 -22.97
C SER A 59 27.38 10.82 -22.88
N ALA A 60 26.38 10.35 -23.64
CA ALA A 60 26.04 8.94 -23.69
C ALA A 60 27.21 8.13 -24.26
N GLY A 61 27.82 7.27 -23.44
CA GLY A 61 28.97 6.43 -23.81
C GLY A 61 30.21 6.62 -22.95
N ASP A 62 30.23 7.63 -22.06
CA ASP A 62 31.39 7.93 -21.21
C ASP A 62 31.31 7.25 -19.84
N ASP A 63 32.45 7.23 -19.14
CA ASP A 63 32.60 6.75 -17.76
C ASP A 63 31.60 7.44 -16.80
N ALA A 64 31.29 6.79 -15.68
CA ALA A 64 30.46 7.37 -14.63
C ALA A 64 30.96 8.78 -14.24
N ALA A 65 30.10 9.79 -14.36
CA ALA A 65 30.46 11.19 -14.18
C ALA A 65 29.54 11.86 -13.16
N MET A 66 30.08 12.87 -12.48
CA MET A 66 29.31 13.82 -11.69
C MET A 66 29.47 15.19 -12.33
N GLY A 67 28.37 15.81 -12.78
CA GLY A 67 28.40 17.07 -13.50
C GLY A 67 27.17 17.92 -13.22
N TYR A 68 26.96 18.96 -14.02
CA TYR A 68 25.72 19.72 -13.98
C TYR A 68 25.44 20.41 -15.30
N THR A 69 24.17 20.69 -15.57
CA THR A 69 23.77 21.62 -16.63
C THR A 69 22.87 22.70 -16.04
N ALA A 70 22.76 23.84 -16.73
CA ALA A 70 21.85 24.90 -16.31
C ALA A 70 20.37 24.44 -16.35
N ALA A 71 20.04 23.42 -17.15
CA ALA A 71 18.69 22.91 -17.31
C ALA A 71 18.33 21.82 -16.30
N GLU A 72 19.27 20.93 -15.95
CA GLU A 72 18.99 19.71 -15.19
C GLU A 72 19.54 19.77 -13.75
N GLY A 73 20.41 20.74 -13.45
CA GLY A 73 21.07 20.82 -12.15
C GLY A 73 22.18 19.77 -12.03
N LEU A 74 22.37 19.21 -10.83
CA LEU A 74 23.36 18.16 -10.56
C LEU A 74 22.99 16.87 -11.29
N ILE A 75 23.94 16.31 -12.03
CA ILE A 75 23.79 15.07 -12.80
C ILE A 75 24.80 14.05 -12.28
N LEU A 76 24.32 12.83 -12.03
CA LEU A 76 25.13 11.65 -11.72
C LEU A 76 24.87 10.63 -12.81
N THR A 77 25.88 10.30 -13.61
CA THR A 77 25.83 9.20 -14.58
C THR A 77 26.64 8.02 -14.07
N GLY A 78 26.23 6.82 -14.48
CA GLY A 78 26.80 5.57 -14.04
C GLY A 78 27.02 4.60 -15.20
N GLN A 79 28.00 3.70 -15.08
CA GLN A 79 28.37 2.68 -16.10
C GLN A 79 28.67 1.34 -15.42
N GLY A 80 27.91 0.97 -14.39
CA GLY A 80 28.08 -0.34 -13.77
C GLY A 80 27.53 -1.45 -14.65
N SER A 81 27.96 -2.69 -14.41
CA SER A 81 27.41 -3.85 -15.15
C SER A 81 26.11 -4.39 -14.55
N THR A 82 25.76 -3.97 -13.34
CA THR A 82 24.55 -4.39 -12.62
C THR A 82 23.66 -3.18 -12.28
N ASN A 83 24.28 -2.13 -11.73
CA ASN A 83 23.65 -0.87 -11.42
C ASN A 83 24.52 0.25 -11.96
N ASP A 84 23.94 1.21 -12.66
CA ASP A 84 24.64 2.41 -13.11
C ASP A 84 25.03 3.26 -11.89
N VAL A 85 24.08 3.46 -10.96
CA VAL A 85 24.32 4.18 -9.71
C VAL A 85 23.98 3.29 -8.53
N THR A 86 24.85 3.22 -7.52
CA THR A 86 24.61 2.49 -6.26
C THR A 86 24.78 3.44 -5.08
N ILE A 87 23.75 3.54 -4.24
CA ILE A 87 23.79 4.27 -2.97
C ILE A 87 23.94 3.24 -1.85
N LYS A 88 25.00 3.38 -1.05
CA LYS A 88 25.28 2.52 0.10
C LYS A 88 25.21 3.30 1.40
N ASN A 89 24.88 2.60 2.49
CA ASN A 89 25.10 3.11 3.83
C ASN A 89 26.57 2.91 4.26
N ASP A 90 26.93 3.44 5.43
CA ASP A 90 28.30 3.34 6.00
C ASP A 90 28.71 1.90 6.38
N ALA A 91 27.76 0.98 6.43
CA ALA A 91 28.02 -0.45 6.62
C ALA A 91 28.24 -1.19 5.27
N ASP A 92 28.47 -0.46 4.19
CA ASP A 92 28.65 -0.96 2.82
C ASP A 92 27.47 -1.76 2.23
N VAL A 93 26.30 -1.64 2.85
CA VAL A 93 25.04 -2.25 2.38
C VAL A 93 24.36 -1.32 1.39
N GLU A 94 23.88 -1.87 0.27
CA GLU A 94 23.08 -1.15 -0.72
C GLU A 94 21.75 -0.69 -0.11
N VAL A 95 21.45 0.59 -0.26
CA VAL A 95 20.18 1.21 0.17
C VAL A 95 19.22 1.29 -1.03
N CYS A 96 19.72 1.75 -2.17
CA CYS A 96 19.03 1.75 -3.46
C CYS A 96 20.02 2.02 -4.61
N GLY A 97 19.57 1.85 -5.84
CA GLY A 97 20.36 2.15 -7.02
C GLY A 97 19.53 2.28 -8.29
N VAL A 98 20.16 2.79 -9.35
CA VAL A 98 19.60 2.79 -10.70
C VAL A 98 20.16 1.55 -11.41
N PRO A 99 19.35 0.51 -11.68
CA PRO A 99 19.80 -0.66 -12.44
C PRO A 99 20.26 -0.27 -13.83
N THR A 100 21.26 -0.99 -14.36
CA THR A 100 21.82 -0.68 -15.68
C THR A 100 20.76 -0.82 -16.77
N GLY A 101 20.60 0.24 -17.57
CA GLY A 101 19.69 0.27 -18.72
C GLY A 101 18.21 0.40 -18.35
N THR A 102 17.89 0.90 -17.15
CA THR A 102 16.52 1.22 -16.75
C THR A 102 16.37 2.68 -16.34
N ASP A 103 15.13 3.15 -16.28
CA ASP A 103 14.76 4.46 -15.75
C ASP A 103 14.27 4.36 -14.29
N ASP A 104 14.51 3.22 -13.64
CA ASP A 104 13.94 2.87 -12.34
C ASP A 104 14.91 3.15 -11.19
N LEU A 105 14.38 3.65 -10.07
CA LEU A 105 15.07 3.54 -8.79
C LEU A 105 14.66 2.23 -8.13
N LYS A 106 15.63 1.35 -7.89
CA LYS A 106 15.41 0.03 -7.29
C LYS A 106 15.90 -0.01 -5.85
N TRP A 107 15.05 -0.51 -4.96
CA TRP A 107 15.38 -0.84 -3.58
C TRP A 107 15.51 -2.36 -3.43
N PRO A 108 16.53 -2.88 -2.74
CA PRO A 108 16.60 -4.30 -2.41
C PRO A 108 15.52 -4.70 -1.41
N ASP A 109 15.29 -6.00 -1.25
CA ASP A 109 14.36 -6.51 -0.24
C ASP A 109 14.70 -5.98 1.15
N ASN A 110 13.66 -5.63 1.91
CA ASN A 110 13.71 -4.99 3.23
C ASN A 110 14.20 -3.54 3.25
N ALA A 111 14.77 -3.01 2.17
CA ALA A 111 14.92 -1.56 2.04
C ALA A 111 13.55 -0.92 1.80
N MET A 112 13.34 0.26 2.37
CA MET A 112 12.01 0.86 2.47
C MET A 112 12.06 2.32 2.02
N ALA A 113 11.05 2.75 1.27
CA ALA A 113 10.69 4.16 1.23
C ALA A 113 9.93 4.48 2.53
N VAL A 114 10.46 5.40 3.33
CA VAL A 114 9.98 5.71 4.68
C VAL A 114 9.57 7.17 4.75
N PHE A 115 8.37 7.44 5.27
CA PHE A 115 7.82 8.79 5.42
C PHE A 115 7.29 9.00 6.84
N GLY A 116 7.29 10.26 7.30
CA GLY A 116 6.81 10.64 8.64
C GLY A 116 7.88 10.55 9.73
N THR A 117 7.67 11.29 10.82
CA THR A 117 8.59 11.28 11.97
C THR A 117 8.35 10.01 12.77
N GLY A 118 9.33 9.11 12.83
CA GLY A 118 9.15 7.79 13.45
C GLY A 118 8.90 6.66 12.47
N SER A 119 8.99 6.93 11.16
CA SER A 119 8.77 5.94 10.09
C SER A 119 7.31 5.46 10.00
N ASP A 120 6.37 6.41 10.02
CA ASP A 120 4.93 6.13 10.08
C ASP A 120 4.42 5.36 8.85
N LEU A 121 4.85 5.76 7.65
CA LEU A 121 4.51 5.10 6.40
C LEU A 121 5.76 4.41 5.82
N LYS A 122 5.60 3.14 5.45
CA LYS A 122 6.63 2.31 4.82
C LYS A 122 6.07 1.67 3.55
N ILE A 123 6.81 1.78 2.45
CA ILE A 123 6.52 1.07 1.19
C ILE A 123 7.74 0.24 0.84
N TYR A 124 7.58 -1.09 0.76
CA TYR A 124 8.70 -2.01 0.63
C TYR A 124 8.28 -3.43 0.21
N HIS A 125 9.27 -4.25 -0.14
CA HIS A 125 9.14 -5.70 -0.30
C HIS A 125 9.88 -6.40 0.85
N ASP A 126 9.26 -7.40 1.51
CA ASP A 126 9.83 -8.11 2.67
C ASP A 126 10.56 -9.41 2.31
N GLY A 127 10.84 -9.61 1.02
CA GLY A 127 11.39 -10.85 0.46
C GLY A 127 10.32 -11.89 0.07
N SER A 128 9.05 -11.67 0.44
CA SER A 128 7.93 -12.52 0.01
C SER A 128 6.68 -11.74 -0.39
N ASN A 129 6.44 -10.57 0.21
CA ASN A 129 5.25 -9.76 0.03
C ASN A 129 5.62 -8.30 -0.23
N SER A 130 4.86 -7.65 -1.11
CA SER A 130 4.86 -6.20 -1.25
C SER A 130 3.93 -5.57 -0.21
N ARG A 131 4.36 -4.47 0.42
CA ARG A 131 3.64 -3.85 1.53
C ARG A 131 3.56 -2.34 1.40
N ILE A 132 2.39 -1.82 1.78
CA ILE A 132 2.18 -0.43 2.16
C ILE A 132 1.70 -0.51 3.62
N THR A 133 2.55 -0.11 4.55
CA THR A 133 2.28 -0.22 5.99
C THR A 133 2.21 1.17 6.61
N GLU A 134 1.08 1.47 7.24
CA GLU A 134 0.86 2.66 8.07
C GLU A 134 0.77 2.19 9.53
N GLY A 135 1.57 2.81 10.41
CA GLY A 135 1.61 2.45 11.84
C GLY A 135 1.83 3.65 12.76
N GLY A 136 1.67 4.87 12.25
CA GLY A 136 1.75 6.11 13.00
C GLY A 136 0.40 6.50 13.60
N THR A 137 0.22 7.80 13.85
CA THR A 137 -1.08 8.34 14.28
C THR A 137 -1.92 8.69 13.05
N GLY A 138 -3.13 8.16 12.96
CA GLY A 138 -4.09 8.51 11.90
C GLY A 138 -4.57 7.30 11.12
N SER A 139 -4.68 7.45 9.80
CA SER A 139 -5.10 6.37 8.89
C SER A 139 -4.40 6.54 7.55
N LEU A 140 -4.19 5.44 6.84
CA LEU A 140 -3.81 5.46 5.43
C LEU A 140 -4.99 5.95 4.59
N ILE A 141 -4.89 7.13 4.00
CA ILE A 141 -5.94 7.75 3.18
C ILE A 141 -5.51 7.75 1.70
N MET A 142 -6.29 7.10 0.85
CA MET A 142 -6.15 7.14 -0.62
C MET A 142 -7.25 8.03 -1.20
N ALA A 143 -6.95 9.31 -1.41
CA ALA A 143 -7.91 10.27 -2.00
C ALA A 143 -7.88 10.19 -3.53
N THR A 144 -9.00 9.77 -4.14
CA THR A 144 -9.13 9.58 -5.59
C THR A 144 -10.58 9.76 -6.07
N THR A 145 -10.77 9.97 -7.37
CA THR A 145 -12.09 9.92 -8.02
C THR A 145 -12.53 8.49 -8.33
N GLU A 146 -11.58 7.58 -8.55
CA GLU A 146 -11.81 6.14 -8.77
C GLU A 146 -10.60 5.35 -8.24
N PHE A 147 -10.85 4.20 -7.62
CA PHE A 147 -9.80 3.22 -7.31
C PHE A 147 -10.18 1.85 -7.82
N GLN A 148 -9.16 1.05 -8.14
CA GLN A 148 -9.30 -0.37 -8.46
C GLN A 148 -8.14 -1.14 -7.84
N PHE A 149 -8.44 -2.30 -7.26
CA PHE A 149 -7.45 -3.35 -7.07
C PHE A 149 -7.63 -4.36 -8.20
N GLN A 150 -6.53 -4.69 -8.87
CA GLN A 150 -6.52 -5.58 -10.01
C GLN A 150 -5.55 -6.74 -9.77
N ASN A 151 -5.71 -7.80 -10.56
CA ASN A 151 -4.68 -8.84 -10.66
C ASN A 151 -3.39 -8.27 -11.29
N THR A 152 -2.29 -9.03 -11.20
CA THR A 152 -0.98 -8.60 -11.72
C THR A 152 -0.97 -8.34 -13.23
N ALA A 153 -1.83 -9.02 -14.00
CA ALA A 153 -1.93 -8.84 -15.44
C ALA A 153 -2.68 -7.54 -15.83
N GLY A 154 -3.42 -6.94 -14.90
CA GLY A 154 -4.19 -5.71 -15.13
C GLY A 154 -5.48 -5.92 -15.93
N ASP A 155 -5.91 -7.17 -16.13
CA ASP A 155 -7.09 -7.54 -16.93
C ASP A 155 -8.29 -8.01 -16.09
N GLU A 156 -8.12 -8.20 -14.78
CA GLU A 156 -9.17 -8.54 -13.84
C GLU A 156 -9.24 -7.51 -12.70
N VAL A 157 -10.43 -6.94 -12.49
CA VAL A 157 -10.71 -6.12 -11.30
C VAL A 157 -11.12 -7.04 -10.16
N ILE A 158 -10.52 -6.86 -8.98
CA ILE A 158 -10.83 -7.57 -7.73
C ILE A 158 -11.87 -6.78 -6.92
N MET A 159 -11.66 -5.47 -6.78
CA MET A 159 -12.64 -4.53 -6.23
C MET A 159 -12.41 -3.13 -6.78
N SER A 160 -13.48 -2.32 -6.80
CA SER A 160 -13.40 -0.94 -7.23
C SER A 160 -14.37 -0.03 -6.47
N GLY A 161 -14.12 1.27 -6.56
CA GLY A 161 -15.04 2.29 -6.09
C GLY A 161 -14.87 3.58 -6.88
N VAL A 162 -15.97 4.27 -7.11
CA VAL A 162 -16.04 5.54 -7.83
C VAL A 162 -16.64 6.59 -6.89
N ALA A 163 -16.08 7.80 -6.87
CA ALA A 163 -16.63 8.91 -6.10
C ALA A 163 -18.10 9.15 -6.47
N ASP A 164 -18.96 9.26 -5.46
CA ASP A 164 -20.44 9.35 -5.61
C ASP A 164 -21.08 8.19 -6.39
N GLY A 165 -20.35 7.09 -6.59
CA GLY A 165 -20.78 5.90 -7.31
C GLY A 165 -20.85 4.66 -6.41
N ALA A 166 -20.94 3.50 -7.04
CA ALA A 166 -20.97 2.22 -6.35
C ALA A 166 -19.56 1.73 -5.99
N CYS A 167 -19.42 1.12 -4.82
CA CYS A 167 -18.33 0.22 -4.49
C CYS A 167 -18.70 -1.21 -4.90
N LYS A 168 -17.76 -1.95 -5.48
CA LYS A 168 -18.00 -3.26 -6.10
C LYS A 168 -16.93 -4.28 -5.71
N LEU A 169 -17.36 -5.53 -5.51
CA LEU A 169 -16.49 -6.71 -5.36
C LEU A 169 -16.73 -7.66 -6.53
N PHE A 170 -15.64 -8.17 -7.10
CA PHE A 170 -15.67 -9.01 -8.29
C PHE A 170 -15.09 -10.40 -8.02
N PHE A 171 -15.51 -11.37 -8.81
CA PHE A 171 -14.89 -12.69 -8.91
C PHE A 171 -14.79 -13.07 -10.38
N ASN A 172 -13.58 -13.34 -10.89
CA ASN A 172 -13.32 -13.61 -12.30
C ASN A 172 -13.93 -12.53 -13.21
N ASN A 173 -13.71 -11.27 -12.84
CA ASN A 173 -14.23 -10.08 -13.53
C ASN A 173 -15.77 -9.96 -13.59
N VAL A 174 -16.50 -10.72 -12.78
CA VAL A 174 -17.96 -10.62 -12.64
C VAL A 174 -18.30 -9.95 -11.31
N ASN A 175 -19.09 -8.87 -11.35
CA ASN A 175 -19.56 -8.18 -10.15
C ASN A 175 -20.43 -9.12 -9.30
N GLN A 176 -20.02 -9.38 -8.06
CA GLN A 176 -20.72 -10.26 -7.12
C GLN A 176 -21.48 -9.48 -6.05
N LEU A 177 -21.00 -8.30 -5.66
CA LEU A 177 -21.59 -7.47 -4.62
C LEU A 177 -21.34 -6.01 -4.94
N GLU A 178 -22.41 -5.20 -4.93
CA GLU A 178 -22.30 -3.75 -5.13
C GLU A 178 -23.14 -2.95 -4.13
N THR A 179 -22.65 -1.77 -3.77
CA THR A 179 -23.45 -0.77 -3.05
C THR A 179 -24.38 -0.05 -4.02
N THR A 180 -25.57 0.29 -3.53
CA THR A 180 -26.56 1.15 -4.17
C THR A 180 -26.82 2.35 -3.27
N ALA A 181 -27.58 3.33 -3.75
CA ALA A 181 -28.00 4.47 -2.93
C ALA A 181 -28.75 4.07 -1.65
N THR A 182 -29.32 2.86 -1.60
CA THR A 182 -30.26 2.42 -0.56
C THR A 182 -29.82 1.16 0.18
N GLY A 183 -28.64 0.59 -0.13
CA GLY A 183 -28.18 -0.67 0.46
C GLY A 183 -27.18 -1.42 -0.43
N ILE A 184 -27.25 -2.75 -0.41
CA ILE A 184 -26.36 -3.64 -1.17
C ILE A 184 -27.18 -4.57 -2.08
N VAL A 185 -26.61 -4.92 -3.22
CA VAL A 185 -27.13 -5.97 -4.12
C VAL A 185 -26.07 -7.04 -4.30
N CYS A 186 -26.44 -8.29 -4.10
CA CYS A 186 -25.60 -9.45 -4.36
C CYS A 186 -26.08 -10.13 -5.65
N ALA A 187 -25.15 -10.44 -6.56
CA ALA A 187 -25.47 -11.12 -7.82
C ALA A 187 -25.71 -12.63 -7.64
N GLY A 188 -25.10 -13.23 -6.61
CA GLY A 188 -25.22 -14.65 -6.27
C GLY A 188 -25.95 -14.91 -4.96
N ASP A 189 -25.94 -16.17 -4.53
CA ASP A 189 -26.58 -16.62 -3.28
C ASP A 189 -25.90 -16.03 -2.03
N VAL A 190 -26.71 -15.57 -1.07
CA VAL A 190 -26.24 -15.17 0.26
C VAL A 190 -26.46 -16.31 1.24
N THR A 191 -25.39 -17.02 1.58
CA THR A 191 -25.44 -18.21 2.45
C THR A 191 -25.08 -17.88 3.89
N ALA A 192 -25.99 -18.17 4.82
CA ALA A 192 -25.74 -18.09 6.25
C ALA A 192 -25.15 -19.40 6.79
N TYR A 193 -24.07 -19.34 7.57
CA TYR A 193 -23.50 -20.52 8.23
C TYR A 193 -24.51 -21.14 9.20
N SER A 194 -24.80 -22.44 9.05
CA SER A 194 -25.86 -23.12 9.83
C SER A 194 -25.51 -24.55 10.25
N SER A 195 -24.22 -24.93 10.21
CA SER A 195 -23.74 -26.26 10.63
C SER A 195 -24.04 -26.53 12.10
N ALA A 196 -24.44 -27.76 12.43
CA ALA A 196 -24.62 -28.19 13.82
C ALA A 196 -23.33 -28.09 14.65
N ALA A 197 -22.16 -28.25 14.01
CA ALA A 197 -20.86 -28.11 14.69
C ALA A 197 -20.57 -26.69 15.17
N ALA A 198 -21.27 -25.68 14.62
CA ALA A 198 -21.15 -24.29 15.01
C ALA A 198 -22.24 -23.85 16.02
N LYS A 199 -23.02 -24.80 16.56
CA LYS A 199 -24.17 -24.54 17.43
C LYS A 199 -24.06 -25.34 18.73
N CYS A 200 -24.58 -24.78 19.82
CA CYS A 200 -24.83 -25.45 21.09
C CYS A 200 -26.27 -25.16 21.52
N ASP A 201 -26.75 -25.87 22.56
CA ASP A 201 -28.08 -25.66 23.16
C ASP A 201 -29.22 -25.63 22.12
N ILE A 202 -29.18 -26.61 21.21
CA ILE A 202 -30.12 -26.70 20.09
C ILE A 202 -31.46 -27.24 20.59
N GLU A 203 -32.47 -26.39 20.61
CA GLU A 203 -33.85 -26.74 20.96
C GLU A 203 -34.80 -26.51 19.79
N THR A 204 -35.85 -27.33 19.71
CA THR A 204 -36.94 -27.12 18.74
C THR A 204 -37.82 -25.98 19.22
N LEU A 205 -38.19 -25.06 18.32
CA LEU A 205 -39.13 -23.97 18.64
C LEU A 205 -40.50 -24.55 19.01
N THR A 206 -41.14 -23.99 20.04
CA THR A 206 -42.47 -24.37 20.51
C THR A 206 -43.30 -23.11 20.75
N GLY A 207 -44.62 -23.19 20.57
CA GLY A 207 -45.49 -22.01 20.60
C GLY A 207 -45.22 -21.09 19.41
N ALA A 208 -44.71 -21.65 18.32
CA ALA A 208 -44.32 -20.91 17.13
C ALA A 208 -45.53 -20.27 16.43
N LEU A 209 -46.69 -20.94 16.44
CA LEU A 209 -47.94 -20.39 15.90
C LEU A 209 -48.37 -19.13 16.66
N ASP A 210 -48.44 -19.21 17.99
CA ASP A 210 -48.77 -18.07 18.86
C ASP A 210 -47.80 -16.89 18.67
N GLN A 211 -46.51 -17.20 18.49
CA GLN A 211 -45.48 -16.20 18.20
C GLN A 211 -45.72 -15.52 16.85
N VAL A 212 -46.01 -16.29 15.79
CA VAL A 212 -46.31 -15.76 14.45
C VAL A 212 -47.59 -14.92 14.44
N GLU A 213 -48.62 -15.30 15.20
CA GLU A 213 -49.88 -14.53 15.29
C GLU A 213 -49.68 -13.14 15.91
N LYS A 214 -48.66 -12.96 16.75
CA LYS A 214 -48.28 -11.65 17.29
C LYS A 214 -47.53 -10.77 16.28
N LEU A 215 -46.97 -11.36 15.22
CA LEU A 215 -46.22 -10.61 14.21
C LEU A 215 -47.16 -9.87 13.26
N ARG A 216 -46.88 -8.59 13.05
CA ARG A 216 -47.67 -7.73 12.17
C ARG A 216 -46.88 -7.32 10.93
N GLY A 217 -47.30 -7.83 9.78
CA GLY A 217 -46.81 -7.35 8.49
C GLY A 217 -47.32 -5.93 8.21
N VAL A 218 -46.42 -5.02 7.83
CA VAL A 218 -46.74 -3.61 7.55
C VAL A 218 -46.28 -3.19 6.16
N SER A 219 -46.94 -2.17 5.61
CA SER A 219 -46.50 -1.45 4.41
C SER A 219 -46.11 -0.03 4.79
N PHE A 220 -44.89 0.37 4.45
CA PHE A 220 -44.31 1.63 4.90
C PHE A 220 -43.48 2.31 3.81
N LYS A 221 -43.16 3.59 4.03
CA LYS A 221 -42.13 4.33 3.29
C LYS A 221 -41.01 4.69 4.26
N TRP A 222 -39.78 4.68 3.77
CA TRP A 222 -38.66 5.20 4.55
C TRP A 222 -38.77 6.72 4.65
N LYS A 223 -38.36 7.27 5.80
CA LYS A 223 -38.43 8.73 6.04
C LYS A 223 -37.34 9.50 5.29
N ASP A 224 -36.21 8.85 5.04
CA ASP A 224 -34.94 9.39 4.53
C ASP A 224 -34.63 8.95 3.09
N ARG A 225 -35.27 7.88 2.61
CA ARG A 225 -35.19 7.49 1.20
C ARG A 225 -36.30 8.23 0.47
N ASN A 226 -35.92 9.17 -0.40
CA ASN A 226 -36.83 9.95 -1.24
C ASN A 226 -37.48 9.05 -2.32
N GLU A 227 -38.28 8.09 -1.88
CA GLU A 227 -38.87 7.03 -2.68
C GLU A 227 -40.40 7.08 -2.57
N ASP A 228 -41.08 7.04 -3.72
CA ASP A 228 -42.53 6.99 -3.76
C ASP A 228 -43.10 5.58 -3.55
N LYS A 229 -42.25 4.56 -3.67
CA LYS A 229 -42.65 3.16 -3.57
C LYS A 229 -42.76 2.75 -2.10
N LYS A 230 -43.89 2.12 -1.75
CA LYS A 230 -44.02 1.47 -0.45
C LYS A 230 -43.26 0.15 -0.44
N THR A 231 -42.66 -0.15 0.70
CA THR A 231 -41.99 -1.42 1.00
C THR A 231 -42.82 -2.20 2.00
N LEU A 232 -42.66 -3.53 2.01
CA LEU A 232 -43.29 -4.44 2.96
C LEU A 232 -42.25 -4.91 3.97
N GLY A 233 -42.67 -5.14 5.20
CA GLY A 233 -41.79 -5.68 6.24
C GLY A 233 -42.48 -5.74 7.60
N PHE A 234 -41.65 -5.70 8.64
CA PHE A 234 -42.08 -5.66 10.04
C PHE A 234 -41.58 -4.39 10.73
N ILE A 235 -42.21 -4.02 11.84
CA ILE A 235 -41.68 -3.05 12.80
C ILE A 235 -40.77 -3.79 13.77
N MET A 236 -39.50 -3.40 13.87
CA MET A 236 -38.50 -4.13 14.64
C MET A 236 -38.89 -4.24 16.11
N GLU A 237 -39.43 -3.18 16.71
CA GLU A 237 -39.85 -3.16 18.12
C GLU A 237 -40.99 -4.14 18.40
N GLU A 238 -41.94 -4.29 17.46
CA GLU A 238 -43.04 -5.26 17.57
C GLU A 238 -42.52 -6.70 17.44
N VAL A 239 -41.54 -6.92 16.56
CA VAL A 239 -40.85 -8.22 16.45
C VAL A 239 -40.07 -8.51 17.73
N ALA A 240 -39.42 -7.52 18.32
CA ALA A 240 -38.63 -7.69 19.55
C ALA A 240 -39.51 -8.09 20.75
N GLU A 241 -40.75 -7.60 20.80
CA GLU A 241 -41.73 -8.00 21.84
C GLU A 241 -42.26 -9.42 21.60
N ALA A 242 -42.53 -9.79 20.34
CA ALA A 242 -43.11 -11.09 20.01
C ALA A 242 -42.09 -12.25 19.99
N VAL A 243 -40.93 -12.01 19.36
CA VAL A 243 -39.86 -12.99 19.11
C VAL A 243 -38.50 -12.27 19.16
N PRO A 244 -37.95 -12.02 20.37
CA PRO A 244 -36.73 -11.24 20.57
C PRO A 244 -35.53 -11.72 19.75
N GLU A 245 -35.42 -13.02 19.49
CA GLU A 245 -34.31 -13.66 18.78
C GLU A 245 -34.19 -13.21 17.30
N LEU A 246 -35.29 -12.69 16.73
CA LEU A 246 -35.34 -12.19 15.36
C LEU A 246 -34.99 -10.70 15.26
N ALA A 247 -34.97 -9.96 16.36
CA ALA A 247 -34.59 -8.56 16.38
C ALA A 247 -33.07 -8.39 16.51
N ARG A 248 -32.56 -7.34 15.86
CA ARG A 248 -31.20 -6.79 16.01
C ARG A 248 -31.35 -5.28 16.21
N ASP A 249 -30.28 -4.61 16.60
CA ASP A 249 -30.21 -3.17 16.90
C ASP A 249 -31.35 -2.32 16.29
N THR A 250 -31.40 -2.20 14.96
CA THR A 250 -32.49 -1.54 14.21
C THR A 250 -33.12 -2.42 13.14
N GLY A 251 -32.81 -3.72 13.13
CA GLY A 251 -33.10 -4.63 12.02
C GLY A 251 -33.86 -5.89 12.44
N VAL A 252 -34.44 -6.56 11.45
CA VAL A 252 -35.10 -7.86 11.62
C VAL A 252 -34.35 -8.92 10.81
N MET A 253 -34.12 -10.09 11.42
CA MET A 253 -33.52 -11.25 10.79
C MET A 253 -34.53 -11.99 9.90
N TYR A 254 -34.89 -11.39 8.77
CA TYR A 254 -35.90 -11.93 7.85
C TYR A 254 -35.61 -13.36 7.39
N GLN A 255 -34.35 -13.75 7.19
CA GLN A 255 -34.03 -15.14 6.82
C GLN A 255 -34.34 -16.12 7.95
N ASN A 256 -34.16 -15.71 9.20
CA ASN A 256 -34.40 -16.55 10.37
C ASN A 256 -35.89 -16.69 10.69
N THR A 257 -36.77 -15.80 10.19
CA THR A 257 -38.22 -15.99 10.38
C THR A 257 -38.69 -17.29 9.74
N VAL A 258 -37.99 -17.80 8.72
CA VAL A 258 -38.34 -19.06 8.04
C VAL A 258 -38.37 -20.24 9.00
N SER A 259 -37.42 -20.35 9.95
CA SER A 259 -37.43 -21.46 10.92
C SER A 259 -38.64 -21.39 11.85
N LEU A 260 -39.03 -20.18 12.27
CA LEU A 260 -40.24 -19.98 13.07
C LEU A 260 -41.50 -20.37 12.30
N LEU A 261 -41.62 -19.92 11.04
CA LEU A 261 -42.76 -20.23 10.17
C LEU A 261 -42.89 -21.75 9.92
N VAL A 262 -41.78 -22.46 9.80
CA VAL A 262 -41.78 -23.93 9.63
C VAL A 262 -42.41 -24.63 10.82
N GLU A 263 -42.05 -24.26 12.05
CA GLU A 263 -42.66 -24.87 13.24
C GLU A 263 -44.12 -24.41 13.44
N ALA A 264 -44.45 -23.14 13.17
CA ALA A 264 -45.83 -22.65 13.21
C ALA A 264 -46.76 -23.43 12.27
N ILE A 265 -46.31 -23.76 11.05
CA ILE A 265 -47.08 -24.58 10.10
C ILE A 265 -47.27 -26.01 10.63
N LYS A 266 -46.28 -26.58 11.32
CA LYS A 266 -46.39 -27.91 11.92
C LYS A 266 -47.39 -27.92 13.08
N GLU A 267 -47.37 -26.91 13.94
CA GLU A 267 -48.33 -26.71 15.02
C GLU A 267 -49.75 -26.54 14.48
N LEU A 268 -49.97 -25.62 13.53
CA LEU A 268 -51.27 -25.42 12.88
C LEU A 268 -51.82 -26.71 12.25
N ARG A 269 -50.94 -27.52 11.63
CA ARG A 269 -51.34 -28.80 11.05
C ARG A 269 -51.77 -29.82 12.13
N ALA A 270 -51.15 -29.79 13.30
CA ALA A 270 -51.53 -30.64 14.42
C ALA A 270 -52.95 -30.29 14.90
N GLU A 271 -53.23 -29.01 15.14
CA GLU A 271 -54.56 -28.54 15.53
C GLU A 271 -55.64 -28.91 14.50
N ILE A 272 -55.35 -28.76 13.21
CA ILE A 272 -56.29 -29.15 12.14
C ILE A 272 -56.60 -30.65 12.17
N ARG A 273 -55.63 -31.51 12.52
CA ARG A 273 -55.86 -32.96 12.63
C ARG A 273 -56.75 -33.28 13.82
N GLU A 274 -56.46 -32.70 14.98
CA GLU A 274 -57.29 -32.87 16.18
C GLU A 274 -58.74 -32.42 15.94
N LEU A 275 -58.92 -31.28 15.26
CA LEU A 275 -60.24 -30.79 14.88
C LEU A 275 -60.98 -31.73 13.89
N LYS A 276 -60.27 -32.41 12.99
CA LYS A 276 -60.87 -33.36 12.06
C LYS A 276 -61.23 -34.69 12.71
N ASP A 277 -60.40 -35.17 13.62
CA ASP A 277 -60.61 -36.45 14.32
C ASP A 277 -61.71 -36.33 15.40
N SER A 278 -62.03 -35.09 15.81
CA SER A 278 -63.13 -34.78 16.74
C SER A 278 -64.53 -34.69 16.07
N LYS A 279 -64.63 -34.85 14.74
CA LYS A 279 -65.89 -34.83 13.98
C LYS A 279 -66.30 -36.22 13.51
#